data_AF-A4XMU6-F1
#
_entry.id   AF-A4XMU6-F1
#
_cell.length_a   1.000
_cell.length_b   1.000
_cell.length_c   1.000
_cell.angle_alpha   90.00
_cell.angle_beta   90.00
_cell.angle_gamma   90.00
#
_symmetry.space_group_name_H-M   'P 1'
#
loop_
_entity.id
_entity.type
_entity.pdbx_description
1 polymer ?
#
loop_
_entity_poly.entity_id
_entity_poly.type
_entity_poly.pdbx_seq_one_letter_code
_entity_poly.pdbx_strand_id
1 'polypeptide(L)'
;MIKKIISRLEPFDDWVNNTSEEENLAARDALKEFLWQIKDLKPSSEYAKSSITQLHTSYILHLIAIKKALVQKKYTRVCNEIITLLNKEPFMQPRVLNNLINLLAEELNK
;
A
#
# COMPACT_ATOMS: atom_id res chain seq x y z
N MET A 1 4.13 -15.17 -4.30
CA MET A 1 4.37 -14.55 -2.98
C MET A 1 3.60 -13.23 -2.86
N ILE A 2 3.93 -12.19 -3.65
CA ILE A 2 3.25 -10.87 -3.60
C ILE A 2 1.74 -10.96 -3.83
N LYS A 3 1.26 -11.77 -4.80
CA LYS A 3 -0.18 -11.97 -5.05
C LYS A 3 -0.97 -12.41 -3.81
N LYS A 4 -0.36 -13.23 -2.93
CA LYS A 4 -1.00 -13.71 -1.70
C LYS A 4 -1.05 -12.64 -0.61
N ILE A 5 -0.10 -11.70 -0.65
CA ILE A 5 -0.05 -10.54 0.25
C ILE A 5 -1.13 -9.53 -0.18
N ILE A 6 -1.26 -9.28 -1.50
CA ILE A 6 -2.27 -8.39 -2.09
C ILE A 6 -3.69 -8.88 -1.82
N SER A 7 -3.94 -10.20 -1.91
CA SER A 7 -5.28 -10.77 -1.74
C SER A 7 -5.90 -10.55 -0.35
N ARG A 8 -5.10 -10.09 0.63
CA ARG A 8 -5.60 -9.68 1.96
C ARG A 8 -6.24 -8.29 1.94
N LEU A 9 -5.82 -7.43 1.01
CA LEU A 9 -6.33 -6.08 0.84
C LEU A 9 -7.49 -6.03 -0.16
N GLU A 10 -7.55 -6.95 -1.12
CA GLU A 10 -8.59 -7.01 -2.17
C GLU A 10 -10.05 -6.95 -1.63
N PRO A 11 -10.41 -7.61 -0.50
CA PRO A 11 -11.76 -7.49 0.05
C PRO A 11 -12.14 -6.07 0.47
N PHE A 12 -11.15 -5.20 0.67
CA PHE A 12 -11.29 -3.82 1.12
C PHE A 12 -10.95 -2.80 0.03
N ASP A 13 -10.89 -3.23 -1.24
CA ASP A 13 -10.56 -2.40 -2.39
C ASP A 13 -11.69 -1.42 -2.75
N ASP A 14 -11.82 -0.33 -1.98
CA ASP A 14 -12.86 0.68 -2.17
C ASP A 14 -12.27 2.08 -2.38
N TRP A 15 -12.44 2.59 -3.60
CA TRP A 15 -12.01 3.94 -3.98
C TRP A 15 -12.78 5.04 -3.22
N VAL A 16 -14.07 4.87 -2.94
CA VAL A 16 -14.91 5.92 -2.35
C VAL A 16 -14.94 5.85 -0.82
N ASN A 17 -14.49 4.72 -0.25
CA ASN A 17 -14.59 4.40 1.18
C ASN A 17 -16.07 4.43 1.65
N ASN A 18 -16.97 3.91 0.81
CA ASN A 18 -18.38 3.76 1.07
C ASN A 18 -18.64 2.44 1.81
N THR A 19 -18.18 2.40 3.06
CA THR A 19 -18.13 1.19 3.88
C THR A 19 -18.59 1.52 5.31
N SER A 20 -19.04 0.51 6.04
CA SER A 20 -19.35 0.67 7.46
C SER A 20 -18.08 0.92 8.30
N GLU A 21 -18.25 1.47 9.51
CA GLU A 21 -17.12 1.64 10.44
C GLU A 21 -16.45 0.30 10.79
N GLU A 22 -17.25 -0.77 10.95
CA GLU A 22 -16.76 -2.12 11.24
C GLU A 22 -15.85 -2.65 10.11
N GLU A 23 -16.29 -2.52 8.86
CA GLU A 23 -15.50 -2.90 7.69
C GLU A 23 -14.24 -2.02 7.54
N ASN A 24 -14.35 -0.72 7.82
CA ASN A 24 -13.20 0.19 7.79
C ASN A 24 -12.14 -0.20 8.84
N LEU A 25 -12.57 -0.62 10.04
CA LEU A 25 -11.67 -1.14 11.07
C LEU A 25 -11.07 -2.50 10.68
N ALA A 26 -11.85 -3.39 10.06
CA ALA A 26 -11.33 -4.65 9.53
C ALA A 26 -10.25 -4.40 8.45
N ALA A 27 -10.45 -3.39 7.59
CA ALA A 27 -9.44 -2.97 6.62
C ALA A 27 -8.15 -2.46 7.30
N ARG A 28 -8.27 -1.73 8.42
CA ARG A 28 -7.10 -1.31 9.21
C ARG A 28 -6.31 -2.50 9.72
N ASP A 29 -6.99 -3.54 10.19
CA ASP A 29 -6.34 -4.74 10.72
C ASP A 29 -5.66 -5.53 9.58
N ALA A 30 -6.30 -5.63 8.42
CA ALA A 30 -5.68 -6.19 7.21
C ALA A 30 -4.43 -5.41 6.77
N LEU A 31 -4.43 -4.08 6.89
CA LEU A 31 -3.24 -3.25 6.62
C LEU A 31 -2.09 -3.52 7.60
N LYS A 32 -2.39 -3.79 8.88
CA LYS A 32 -1.37 -4.16 9.87
C LYS A 32 -0.77 -5.53 9.56
N GLU A 33 -1.59 -6.51 9.20
CA GLU A 33 -1.12 -7.82 8.74
C GLU A 33 -0.27 -7.71 7.47
N PHE A 34 -0.73 -6.90 6.51
CA PHE A 34 0.03 -6.59 5.30
C PHE A 34 1.39 -6.00 5.64
N LEU A 35 1.44 -4.97 6.49
CA LEU A 35 2.67 -4.34 6.94
C LEU A 35 3.62 -5.36 7.59
N TRP A 36 3.11 -6.24 8.45
CA TRP A 36 3.90 -7.30 9.06
C TRP A 36 4.52 -8.24 8.00
N GLN A 37 3.75 -8.64 6.99
CA GLN A 37 4.25 -9.53 5.92
C GLN A 37 5.31 -8.87 5.03
N ILE A 38 5.17 -7.57 4.73
CA ILE A 38 6.09 -6.89 3.81
C ILE A 38 7.38 -6.41 4.48
N LYS A 39 7.39 -6.24 5.81
CA LYS A 39 8.57 -5.79 6.57
C LYS A 39 9.78 -6.69 6.42
N ASP A 40 9.55 -8.00 6.28
CA ASP A 40 10.62 -8.99 6.17
C ASP A 40 11.00 -9.32 4.71
N LEU A 41 10.36 -8.66 3.73
CA LEU A 41 10.68 -8.89 2.33
C LEU A 41 12.05 -8.29 1.98
N LYS A 42 12.91 -9.12 1.39
CA LYS A 42 14.16 -8.65 0.79
C LYS A 42 13.85 -7.89 -0.50
N PRO A 43 14.26 -6.62 -0.65
CA PRO A 43 14.09 -5.88 -1.90
C PRO A 43 14.76 -6.60 -3.07
N SER A 44 14.21 -6.42 -4.27
CA SER A 44 14.86 -6.89 -5.49
C SER A 44 16.09 -6.03 -5.79
N SER A 45 17.18 -6.67 -6.22
CA SER A 45 18.36 -6.00 -6.76
C SER A 45 18.18 -5.55 -8.22
N GLU A 46 17.13 -6.04 -8.89
CA GLU A 46 16.87 -5.71 -10.29
C GLU A 46 16.24 -4.33 -10.44
N TYR A 47 16.82 -3.56 -11.37
CA TYR A 47 16.29 -2.26 -11.74
C TYR A 47 15.11 -2.42 -12.69
N ALA A 48 14.02 -1.71 -12.39
CA ALA A 48 12.82 -1.65 -13.22
C ALA A 48 12.32 -0.20 -13.32
N LYS A 49 11.66 0.14 -14.41
CA LYS A 49 10.96 1.42 -14.54
C LYS A 49 9.50 1.25 -14.13
N SER A 50 8.82 2.34 -13.75
CA SER A 50 7.35 2.33 -13.67
C SER A 50 6.78 1.82 -14.99
N SER A 51 5.83 0.90 -14.92
CA SER A 51 5.16 0.34 -16.10
C SER A 51 4.35 1.39 -16.87
N ILE A 52 4.02 2.50 -16.21
CA ILE A 52 3.13 3.55 -16.76
C ILE A 52 3.93 4.78 -17.19
N THR A 53 4.68 5.36 -16.26
CA THR A 53 5.28 6.68 -16.52
C THR A 53 6.68 6.58 -17.09
N GLN A 54 7.31 5.39 -17.02
CA GLN A 54 8.76 5.19 -17.20
C GLN A 54 9.64 6.04 -16.26
N LEU A 55 9.03 6.80 -15.34
CA LEU A 55 9.70 7.62 -14.35
C LEU A 55 9.97 6.81 -13.09
N HIS A 56 10.99 7.25 -12.38
CA HIS A 56 11.44 6.61 -11.15
C HIS A 56 10.71 7.09 -9.90
N THR A 57 9.93 8.15 -10.02
CA THR A 57 9.30 8.86 -8.90
C THR A 57 7.78 8.83 -8.95
N SER A 58 7.15 8.18 -9.95
CA SER A 58 5.68 8.13 -10.04
C SER A 58 5.03 7.43 -8.85
N TYR A 59 5.74 6.51 -8.19
CA TYR A 59 5.32 5.89 -6.93
C TYR A 59 5.04 6.91 -5.81
N ILE A 60 5.67 8.11 -5.84
CA ILE A 60 5.48 9.15 -4.83
C ILE A 60 4.03 9.66 -4.83
N LEU A 61 3.39 9.74 -6.00
CA LEU A 61 1.99 10.17 -6.10
C LEU A 61 1.07 9.20 -5.35
N HIS A 62 1.33 7.89 -5.45
CA HIS A 62 0.61 6.87 -4.69
C HIS A 62 0.88 7.00 -3.19
N LEU A 63 2.12 7.24 -2.76
CA LEU A 63 2.44 7.44 -1.34
C LEU A 63 1.73 8.67 -0.76
N ILE A 64 1.61 9.76 -1.52
CA ILE A 64 0.85 10.95 -1.12
C ILE A 64 -0.64 10.60 -0.92
N ALA A 65 -1.23 9.84 -1.85
CA ALA A 65 -2.62 9.42 -1.76
C ALA A 65 -2.87 8.49 -0.55
N ILE A 66 -1.98 7.51 -0.33
CA ILE A 66 -1.98 6.62 0.82
C ILE A 66 -1.91 7.43 2.13
N LYS A 67 -0.96 8.35 2.24
CA LYS A 67 -0.81 9.21 3.43
C LYS A 67 -2.08 10.02 3.71
N LYS A 68 -2.64 10.64 2.68
CA LYS A 68 -3.88 11.43 2.81
C LYS A 68 -5.04 10.57 3.32
N ALA A 69 -5.19 9.35 2.81
CA ALA A 69 -6.23 8.43 3.23
C ALA A 69 -6.02 7.92 4.67
N LEU A 70 -4.78 7.63 5.07
CA LEU A 70 -4.42 7.26 6.45
C LEU A 70 -4.78 8.37 7.45
N VAL A 71 -4.41 9.63 7.16
CA VAL A 71 -4.75 10.79 8.00
C VAL A 71 -6.27 10.96 8.13
N GLN A 72 -7.02 10.65 7.07
CA GLN A 72 -8.49 10.68 7.06
C GLN A 72 -9.13 9.42 7.67
N LYS A 73 -8.34 8.44 8.13
CA LYS A 73 -8.80 7.13 8.64
C LYS A 73 -9.70 6.37 7.65
N LYS A 74 -9.45 6.56 6.34
CA LYS A 74 -10.16 5.87 5.25
C LYS A 74 -9.39 4.62 4.85
N TYR A 75 -9.52 3.55 5.61
CA TYR A 75 -8.62 2.39 5.49
C TYR A 75 -8.92 1.50 4.29
N THR A 76 -10.18 1.39 3.85
CA THR A 76 -10.49 0.71 2.58
C THR A 76 -9.91 1.47 1.39
N ARG A 77 -9.94 2.81 1.43
CA ARG A 77 -9.20 3.65 0.46
C ARG A 77 -7.70 3.39 0.48
N VAL A 78 -7.09 3.23 1.66
CA VAL A 78 -5.66 2.90 1.75
C VAL A 78 -5.37 1.55 1.10
N CYS A 79 -6.23 0.53 1.32
CA CYS A 79 -6.11 -0.77 0.67
C CYS A 79 -6.10 -0.63 -0.86
N ASN A 80 -7.08 0.10 -1.42
CA ASN A 80 -7.18 0.37 -2.86
C ASN A 80 -5.91 1.05 -3.42
N GLU A 81 -5.40 2.06 -2.74
CA GLU A 81 -4.21 2.80 -3.20
C GLU A 81 -2.95 1.93 -3.17
N ILE A 82 -2.81 1.06 -2.16
CA ILE A 82 -1.71 0.10 -2.10
C ILE A 82 -1.82 -0.92 -3.23
N ILE A 83 -3.00 -1.50 -3.47
CA ILE A 83 -3.23 -2.43 -4.59
C ILE A 83 -2.84 -1.74 -5.91
N THR A 84 -3.27 -0.48 -6.07
CA THR A 84 -2.94 0.34 -7.24
C THR A 84 -1.43 0.55 -7.38
N LEU A 85 -0.72 0.92 -6.30
CA LEU A 85 0.74 1.07 -6.29
C LEU A 85 1.43 -0.23 -6.71
N LEU A 86 1.04 -1.37 -6.12
CA LEU A 86 1.67 -2.67 -6.36
C LEU A 86 1.47 -3.16 -7.80
N ASN A 87 0.35 -2.81 -8.43
CA ASN A 87 0.05 -3.18 -9.82
C ASN A 87 0.76 -2.29 -10.85
N LYS A 88 1.07 -1.04 -10.49
CA LYS A 88 1.56 -0.02 -11.45
C LYS A 88 3.06 0.25 -11.33
N GLU A 89 3.61 0.11 -10.13
CA GLU A 89 4.97 0.46 -9.80
C GLU A 89 5.82 -0.77 -9.49
N PRO A 90 7.15 -0.71 -9.68
CA PRO A 90 8.05 -1.80 -9.33
C PRO A 90 8.19 -1.89 -7.80
N PHE A 91 7.16 -2.44 -7.15
CA PHE A 91 6.99 -2.50 -5.69
C PHE A 91 8.20 -3.04 -4.94
N MET A 92 8.84 -4.10 -5.47
CA MET A 92 10.00 -4.74 -4.83
C MET A 92 11.28 -3.90 -4.86
N GLN A 93 11.27 -2.73 -5.50
CA GLN A 93 12.44 -1.86 -5.45
C GLN A 93 12.63 -1.27 -4.05
N PRO A 94 13.88 -1.17 -3.57
CA PRO A 94 14.17 -0.65 -2.24
C PRO A 94 13.46 0.68 -1.93
N ARG A 95 13.46 1.61 -2.88
CA ARG A 95 12.81 2.93 -2.71
C ARG A 95 11.29 2.85 -2.57
N VAL A 96 10.62 1.92 -3.25
CA VAL A 96 9.15 1.82 -3.20
C VAL A 96 8.75 1.08 -1.93
N LEU A 97 9.35 -0.10 -1.71
CA LEU A 97 9.09 -0.95 -0.56
C LEU A 97 9.38 -0.23 0.76
N ASN A 98 10.58 0.34 0.92
CA ASN A 98 10.98 0.96 2.19
C ASN A 98 10.16 2.21 2.51
N ASN A 99 9.84 3.04 1.50
CA ASN A 99 9.02 4.23 1.73
C ASN A 99 7.58 3.85 2.09
N LEU A 100 7.01 2.80 1.49
CA LEU A 100 5.70 2.30 1.88
C LEU A 100 5.71 1.75 3.31
N ILE A 101 6.70 0.91 3.66
CA ILE A 101 6.85 0.34 5.01
C ILE A 101 6.92 1.46 6.06
N ASN A 102 7.78 2.47 5.82
CA ASN A 102 7.97 3.58 6.74
C ASN A 102 6.68 4.39 6.91
N LEU A 103 5.98 4.70 5.82
CA LEU A 103 4.71 5.43 5.86
C LEU A 103 3.64 4.66 6.66
N LEU A 104 3.46 3.37 6.37
CA LEU A 104 2.48 2.55 7.08
C LEU A 104 2.83 2.37 8.55
N ALA A 105 4.10 2.14 8.87
CA ALA A 105 4.56 2.03 10.25
C ALA A 105 4.41 3.33 11.03
N GLU A 106 4.62 4.49 10.39
CA GLU A 106 4.42 5.79 11.02
C GLU A 106 2.93 6.04 11.32
N GLU A 107 2.04 5.78 10.36
CA GLU A 107 0.63 6.18 10.49
C GLU A 107 -0.27 5.14 11.17
N LEU A 108 0.05 3.84 11.13
CA LEU A 108 -0.75 2.78 11.75
C LEU A 108 -0.42 2.52 13.22
N ASN A 109 0.69 3.05 13.72
CA ASN A 109 1.13 2.92 15.13
C ASN A 109 0.91 4.19 15.96
N LYS A 110 0.29 5.23 15.37
CA LYS A 110 -0.20 6.42 16.09
C LYS A 110 -1.54 6.12 16.74
#